data_AF-A0A5C7SVH1-F1
#
_entry.id   AF-A0A5C7SVH1-F1
#
_cell.length_a   1.000
_cell.length_b   1.000
_cell.length_c   1.000
_cell.angle_alpha   90.00
_cell.angle_beta   90.00
_cell.angle_gamma   90.00
#
_symmetry.space_group_name_H-M   'P 1'
#
loop_
_entity.id
_entity.type
_entity.pdbx_description
1 polymer ?
#
loop_
_entity_poly.entity_id
_entity_poly.type
_entity_poly.pdbx_seq_one_letter_code
_entity_poly.pdbx_strand_id
1 'polypeptide(L)'
;MAKKTSPTALSPDEIELLFESIALDHLFIETLVTQHSDRLDFHDVSVWGVKSALQAAFDAGLRAAGGAPNQAVHRVRKVHPGNGSTVALQA
;
A
#
# COMPACT_ATOMS: atom_id res chain seq x y z
N MET A 1 -18.05 5.03 34.00
CA MET A 1 -16.92 5.78 33.42
C MET A 1 -16.80 5.37 31.95
N ALA A 2 -17.29 6.21 31.04
CA ALA A 2 -17.25 5.91 29.61
C ALA A 2 -15.84 6.19 29.06
N LYS A 3 -15.12 5.14 28.64
CA LYS A 3 -13.89 5.31 27.87
C LYS A 3 -14.27 5.95 26.53
N LYS A 4 -13.81 7.18 26.30
CA LYS A 4 -13.87 7.85 25.00
C LYS A 4 -12.96 7.07 24.05
N THR A 5 -13.51 6.21 23.21
CA THR A 5 -12.79 5.65 22.06
C THR A 5 -12.81 6.71 20.96
N SER A 6 -11.65 7.31 20.70
CA SER A 6 -11.48 8.16 19.52
C SER A 6 -11.74 7.32 18.26
N PRO A 7 -12.55 7.79 17.29
CA PRO A 7 -12.96 7.00 16.13
C PRO A 7 -11.91 6.98 14.99
N THR A 8 -10.60 7.03 15.31
CA THR A 8 -9.54 7.32 14.32
C THR A 8 -8.37 6.32 14.37
N ALA A 9 -8.57 5.13 14.92
CA ALA A 9 -7.52 4.10 14.95
C ALA A 9 -8.14 2.72 14.67
N LEU A 10 -7.45 1.91 13.86
CA LEU A 10 -7.80 0.51 13.63
C LEU A 10 -7.84 -0.24 14.96
N SER A 11 -8.83 -1.12 15.11
CA SER A 11 -8.88 -2.09 16.21
C SER A 11 -7.74 -3.11 16.08
N PRO A 12 -7.36 -3.80 17.18
CA PRO A 12 -6.33 -4.83 17.13
C PRO A 12 -6.58 -5.91 16.08
N ASP A 13 -7.83 -6.38 15.95
CA ASP A 13 -8.19 -7.42 14.98
C ASP A 13 -8.03 -6.93 13.53
N GLU A 14 -8.35 -5.66 13.26
CA GLU A 14 -8.13 -5.05 11.94
C GLU A 14 -6.65 -4.90 11.61
N ILE A 15 -5.79 -4.70 12.63
CA ILE A 15 -4.33 -4.64 12.45
C ILE A 15 -3.79 -6.02 12.08
N GLU A 16 -4.26 -7.09 12.73
CA GLU A 16 -3.84 -8.46 12.39
C GLU A 16 -4.23 -8.81 10.95
N LEU A 17 -5.49 -8.55 10.56
CA LEU A 17 -5.96 -8.77 9.19
C LEU A 17 -5.16 -7.96 8.16
N LEU A 18 -4.81 -6.72 8.49
CA LEU A 18 -3.96 -5.90 7.64
C LEU A 18 -2.56 -6.52 7.49
N PHE A 19 -1.95 -7.00 8.56
CA PHE A 19 -0.63 -7.63 8.49
C PHE A 19 -0.66 -8.93 7.69
N GLU A 20 -1.68 -9.77 7.87
CA GLU A 20 -1.85 -10.99 7.05
C GLU A 20 -2.00 -10.64 5.57
N SER A 21 -2.78 -9.60 5.22
CA SER A 21 -2.91 -9.16 3.82
C SER A 21 -1.58 -8.70 3.22
N ILE A 22 -0.79 -7.93 3.97
CA ILE A 22 0.52 -7.44 3.53
C ILE A 22 1.52 -8.60 3.38
N ALA A 23 1.51 -9.55 4.31
CA ALA A 23 2.35 -10.74 4.27
C ALA A 23 2.00 -11.63 3.06
N LEU A 24 0.71 -11.81 2.78
CA LEU A 24 0.26 -12.56 1.62
C LEU A 24 0.69 -11.87 0.31
N ASP A 25 0.43 -10.58 0.16
CA ASP A 25 0.68 -9.82 -1.08
C ASP A 25 2.17 -9.69 -1.41
N HIS A 26 3.03 -9.54 -0.40
CA HIS A 26 4.45 -9.22 -0.62
C HIS A 26 5.42 -10.36 -0.30
N LEU A 27 5.04 -11.28 0.59
CA LEU A 27 5.89 -12.37 1.06
C LEU A 27 5.33 -13.76 0.71
N PHE A 28 4.11 -13.85 0.19
CA PHE A 28 3.40 -15.10 -0.10
C PHE A 28 3.21 -15.99 1.14
N ILE A 29 3.00 -15.35 2.30
CA ILE A 29 2.74 -16.02 3.58
C ILE A 29 1.25 -15.87 3.88
N GLU A 30 0.52 -16.98 3.91
CA GLU A 30 -0.95 -16.99 4.04
C GLU A 30 -1.45 -16.62 5.45
N THR A 31 -0.68 -16.94 6.49
CA THR A 31 -1.03 -16.64 7.87
C THR A 31 0.21 -16.28 8.68
N LEU A 32 0.04 -15.37 9.64
CA LEU A 32 1.09 -15.01 10.60
C LEU A 32 0.95 -15.73 11.95
N VAL A 33 -0.02 -16.65 12.05
CA VAL A 33 -0.19 -17.51 13.23
C VAL A 33 0.95 -18.54 13.27
N THR A 34 1.65 -18.65 14.40
CA THR A 34 2.66 -19.70 14.61
C THR A 34 2.03 -21.08 14.57
N GLN A 35 2.56 -21.95 13.72
CA GLN A 35 2.06 -23.31 13.49
C GLN A 35 2.91 -24.40 14.15
N HIS A 36 3.99 -24.02 14.82
CA HIS A 36 4.94 -24.93 15.49
C HIS A 36 5.49 -26.00 14.55
N SER A 37 5.76 -25.61 13.30
CA SER A 37 6.29 -26.50 12.28
C SER A 37 7.27 -25.74 11.40
N ASP A 38 8.51 -26.23 11.32
CA ASP A 38 9.57 -25.57 10.56
C ASP A 38 9.15 -25.28 9.12
N ARG A 39 8.48 -26.23 8.45
CA ARG A 39 8.04 -26.08 7.06
C ARG A 39 6.91 -25.06 6.87
N LEU A 40 6.17 -24.76 7.93
CA LEU A 40 5.03 -23.83 7.89
C LEU A 40 5.39 -22.45 8.46
N ASP A 41 6.39 -22.37 9.35
CA ASP A 41 6.77 -21.13 10.04
C ASP A 41 8.02 -20.46 9.43
N PHE A 42 8.84 -21.19 8.68
CA PHE A 42 10.04 -20.64 8.05
C PHE A 42 9.85 -20.48 6.55
N HIS A 43 10.03 -19.24 6.09
CA HIS A 43 9.86 -18.86 4.69
C HIS A 43 11.13 -18.22 4.15
N ASP A 44 11.62 -18.72 3.02
CA ASP A 44 12.64 -18.04 2.24
C ASP A 44 12.00 -16.89 1.46
N VAL A 45 12.28 -15.66 1.89
CA VAL A 45 11.73 -14.44 1.29
C VAL A 45 12.81 -13.59 0.67
N SER A 46 12.47 -12.94 -0.44
CA SER A 46 13.37 -12.01 -1.09
C SER A 46 13.53 -10.72 -0.28
N VAL A 47 14.73 -10.12 -0.33
CA VAL A 47 15.00 -8.83 0.34
C VAL A 47 14.14 -7.69 -0.22
N TRP A 48 13.75 -7.76 -1.50
CA TRP A 48 12.84 -6.78 -2.10
C TRP A 48 11.39 -6.98 -1.65
N GLY A 49 10.96 -8.23 -1.41
CA GLY A 49 9.66 -8.55 -0.81
C GLY A 49 9.55 -7.99 0.60
N VAL A 50 10.58 -8.22 1.43
CA VAL A 50 10.67 -7.66 2.79
C VAL A 50 10.58 -6.13 2.77
N LYS A 51 11.35 -5.48 1.90
CA LYS A 51 11.31 -4.02 1.74
C LYS A 51 9.90 -3.53 1.36
N SER A 52 9.23 -4.23 0.44
CA SER A 52 7.90 -3.86 -0.05
C SER A 52 6.84 -4.02 1.03
N ALA A 53 6.86 -5.13 1.78
CA ALA A 53 5.96 -5.39 2.90
C ALA A 53 6.09 -4.32 3.99
N LEU A 54 7.33 -3.94 4.37
CA LEU A 54 7.58 -2.91 5.36
C LEU A 54 7.08 -1.53 4.91
N GLN A 55 7.29 -1.18 3.64
CA GLN A 55 6.77 0.08 3.09
C GLN A 55 5.24 0.10 3.10
N ALA A 56 4.60 -1.00 2.69
CA ALA A 56 3.14 -1.12 2.68
C ALA A 56 2.55 -0.99 4.10
N ALA A 57 3.18 -1.62 5.09
CA ALA A 57 2.78 -1.52 6.50
C ALA A 57 2.90 -0.10 7.04
N PHE A 58 4.01 0.60 6.73
CA PHE A 58 4.19 2.00 7.12
C PHE A 58 3.14 2.91 6.49
N ASP A 59 2.88 2.78 5.18
CA ASP A 59 1.90 3.60 4.49
C ASP A 59 0.47 3.31 4.98
N ALA A 60 0.17 2.07 5.33
CA ALA A 60 -1.11 1.69 5.93
C ALA A 60 -1.29 2.30 7.32
N GLY A 61 -0.23 2.31 8.15
CA GLY A 61 -0.23 2.98 9.44
C GLY A 61 -0.47 4.50 9.31
N LEU A 62 0.15 5.16 8.34
CA LEU A 62 -0.10 6.57 8.06
C LEU A 62 -1.56 6.83 7.67
N ARG A 63 -2.12 6.02 6.76
CA ARG A 63 -3.53 6.12 6.36
C ARG A 63 -4.47 5.94 7.55
N ALA A 64 -4.20 4.95 8.40
CA ALA A 64 -4.98 4.68 9.59
C ALA A 64 -4.96 5.86 10.59
N ALA A 65 -3.82 6.55 10.71
CA ALA A 65 -3.69 7.75 11.54
C ALA A 65 -4.28 9.04 10.92
N GLY A 66 -4.90 8.95 9.74
CA GLY A 66 -5.43 10.11 9.00
C GLY A 66 -4.35 10.92 8.27
N GLY A 67 -3.11 10.43 8.21
CA GLY A 67 -2.06 10.98 7.36
C GLY A 67 -2.29 10.55 5.92
N ALA A 68 -2.57 11.50 5.02
CA ALA A 68 -2.58 11.20 3.60
C ALA A 68 -1.17 10.70 3.20
N PRO A 69 -1.04 9.52 2.55
CA PRO A 69 0.25 9.07 2.07
C PRO A 69 0.78 10.14 1.11
N ASN A 70 2.05 10.52 1.27
CA ASN A 70 2.70 11.46 0.37
C ASN A 70 2.86 10.75 -0.98
N GLN A 71 1.79 10.81 -1.79
CA GLN A 71 1.76 10.36 -3.17
C GLN A 71 2.98 10.96 -3.84
N ALA A 72 3.96 10.10 -4.16
CA ALA A 72 5.12 10.49 -4.93
C ALA A 72 4.59 11.23 -6.16
N VAL A 73 4.89 12.53 -6.19
CA VAL A 73 4.39 13.50 -7.16
C VAL A 73 4.98 13.17 -8.52
N HIS A 74 4.49 12.10 -9.17
CA HIS A 74 4.66 11.87 -10.59
C HIS A 74 3.70 12.82 -11.33
N ARG A 75 3.98 14.13 -11.19
CA ARG A 75 3.52 15.15 -12.14
C ARG A 75 4.34 15.01 -13.41
N VAL A 76 4.16 13.91 -14.13
CA VAL A 76 4.50 13.87 -15.55
C VAL A 76 3.41 14.69 -16.25
N ARG A 77 3.68 15.98 -16.46
CA ARG A 77 2.86 16.81 -17.34
C ARG A 77 2.89 16.17 -18.72
N LYS A 78 1.78 15.54 -19.11
CA LYS A 78 1.54 15.07 -20.48
C LYS A 78 1.51 16.30 -21.39
N VAL A 79 2.62 16.58 -22.07
CA VAL A 79 2.66 17.55 -23.18
C VAL A 79 1.85 16.94 -24.33
N HIS A 80 0.75 17.60 -24.72
CA HIS A 80 0.04 17.29 -25.96
C HIS A 80 0.79 17.94 -27.14
N PRO A 81 1.21 17.19 -28.18
CA PRO A 81 1.50 17.75 -29.48
C PRO A 81 0.24 17.60 -30.34
N GLY A 82 -0.43 18.69 -30.65
CA GLY A 82 -1.58 18.62 -31.54
C GLY A 82 -2.20 19.98 -31.71
N ASN A 83 -1.89 20.61 -32.85
CA ASN A 83 -2.87 21.34 -33.66
C ASN A 83 -2.23 21.62 -35.01
N GLY A 84 -2.15 20.59 -35.84
CA GLY A 84 -2.12 20.77 -37.29
C GLY A 84 -3.57 20.88 -37.77
N SER A 85 -3.97 22.06 -38.21
CA SER A 85 -5.00 22.31 -39.25
C SER A 85 -5.21 23.81 -39.39
N THR A 86 -4.55 24.43 -40.37
CA THR A 86 -5.00 25.70 -40.96
C THR A 86 -5.38 25.42 -42.40
N VAL A 87 -6.69 25.36 -42.64
CA VAL A 87 -7.31 25.44 -43.96
C VAL A 87 -7.31 26.89 -44.40
N ALA A 88 -6.80 27.20 -45.60
CA ALA A 88 -7.16 28.38 -46.37
C ALA A 88 -6.80 28.19 -47.85
N LEU A 89 -7.79 27.78 -48.66
CA LEU A 89 -7.81 28.00 -50.12
C LEU A 89 -8.36 29.41 -50.37
N GLN A 90 -7.58 30.25 -51.05
CA GLN A 90 -7.99 31.47 -51.77
C GLN A 90 -6.74 31.89 -52.58
N ALA A 91 -6.76 32.21 -53.88
CA ALA A 91 -7.81 32.39 -54.87
C ALA A 91 -7.26 31.99 -56.25
#